data_AF-G5GM19-F1
#
_entry.id   AF-G5GM19-F1
#
_cell.length_a   1.000
_cell.length_b   1.000
_cell.length_c   1.000
_cell.angle_alpha   90.00
_cell.angle_beta   90.00
_cell.angle_gamma   90.00
#
_symmetry.space_group_name_H-M   'P 1'
#
loop_
_entity.id
_entity.type
_entity.pdbx_description
1 polymer ?
#
loop_
_entity_poly.entity_id
_entity_poly.type
_entity_poly.pdbx_seq_one_letter_code
_entity_poly.pdbx_strand_id
1 'polypeptide(L)' 'MARDTGISRTTLTNIYYKRSTYITFTVLNKLCSYLECGVDDLFLYVADSDAYRKEGCCISKSSDG' A
#
# COMPACT_ATOMS: atom_id res chain seq x y z
N MET A 1 -11.62 -8.08 -5.36
CA MET A 1 -10.46 -7.23 -5.77
C MET A 1 -10.74 -6.43 -7.04
N ALA A 2 -10.54 -6.93 -8.27
CA ALA A 2 -10.78 -6.12 -9.48
C ALA A 2 -12.24 -5.68 -9.67
N ARG A 3 -13.19 -6.48 -9.17
CA ARG A 3 -14.63 -6.19 -9.20
C ARG A 3 -15.03 -5.18 -8.12
N ASP A 4 -14.43 -5.29 -6.93
CA ASP A 4 -14.69 -4.41 -5.78
C ASP A 4 -14.04 -3.03 -5.90
N THR A 5 -12.82 -2.96 -6.43
CA THR A 5 -12.11 -1.69 -6.58
C THR A 5 -12.34 -1.04 -7.94
N GLY A 6 -12.88 -1.77 -8.92
CA GLY A 6 -12.97 -1.28 -10.31
C GLY A 6 -11.60 -0.98 -10.94
N ILE A 7 -10.53 -1.54 -10.38
CA ILE A 7 -9.18 -1.48 -10.93
C ILE A 7 -9.00 -2.66 -11.89
N SER A 8 -8.49 -2.41 -13.09
CA SER A 8 -8.26 -3.49 -14.06
C SER A 8 -7.25 -4.52 -13.48
N ARG A 9 -7.46 -5.80 -13.76
CA ARG A 9 -6.54 -6.87 -13.34
C ARG A 9 -5.10 -6.57 -13.80
N THR A 10 -4.95 -6.05 -15.01
CA THR A 10 -3.67 -5.67 -15.61
C THR A 10 -2.96 -4.58 -14.81
N THR A 11 -3.69 -3.56 -14.34
CA THR A 11 -3.14 -2.49 -13.47
C THR A 11 -2.66 -3.08 -12.15
N LEU A 12 -3.45 -3.95 -11.53
CA LEU A 12 -3.07 -4.58 -10.25
C LEU A 12 -1.81 -5.44 -10.42
N THR A 13 -1.76 -6.26 -11.48
CA THR A 13 -0.58 -7.07 -11.83
C THR A 13 0.65 -6.21 -12.05
N ASN A 14 0.53 -5.09 -12.78
CA ASN A 14 1.66 -4.19 -13.02
C ASN A 14 2.17 -3.54 -11.73
N ILE A 15 1.28 -3.14 -10.82
CA ILE A 15 1.67 -2.59 -9.51
C ILE A 15 2.36 -3.66 -8.66
N TYR A 16 1.78 -4.87 -8.61
CA TYR A 16 2.33 -6.00 -7.84
C TYR A 16 3.75 -6.37 -8.29
N TYR A 17 4.00 -6.43 -9.60
CA TYR A 17 5.33 -6.70 -10.15
C TYR A 17 6.22 -5.45 -10.26
N LYS A 18 5.83 -4.32 -9.63
CA LYS A 18 6.57 -3.04 -9.69
C LYS A 18 6.90 -2.58 -11.12
N ARG A 19 6.04 -2.92 -12.08
CA ARG A 19 6.15 -2.53 -13.50
C ARG A 19 5.47 -1.20 -13.79
N SER A 20 4.65 -0.69 -12.86
CA SER A 20 4.05 0.64 -12.96
C SER A 20 5.00 1.70 -12.42
N THR A 21 5.31 2.73 -13.21
CA THR A 21 6.11 3.89 -12.77
C THR A 21 5.27 4.95 -12.08
N TYR A 22 3.95 4.90 -12.25
CA TYR A 22 3.00 5.81 -11.63
C TYR A 22 1.74 5.06 -11.19
N ILE A 23 1.01 5.64 -10.24
CA ILE A 23 -0.34 5.23 -9.87
C ILE A 23 -1.20 6.49 -9.72
N THR A 24 -2.49 6.38 -10.05
CA THR A 24 -3.42 7.49 -9.84
C THR A 24 -3.95 7.49 -8.41
N PHE A 25 -4.27 8.68 -7.89
CA PHE A 25 -4.78 8.86 -6.53
C PHE A 25 -6.05 8.04 -6.27
N THR A 26 -6.91 7.88 -7.27
CA THR A 26 -8.12 7.06 -7.20
C THR A 26 -7.78 5.58 -6.96
N VAL A 27 -6.76 5.05 -7.64
CA VAL A 27 -6.30 3.66 -7.49
C VAL A 27 -5.65 3.47 -6.12
N LEU A 28 -4.84 4.44 -5.69
CA LEU A 28 -4.23 4.47 -4.37
C LEU A 28 -5.29 4.42 -3.25
N ASN A 29 -6.27 5.32 -3.27
CA ASN A 29 -7.33 5.36 -2.26
C ASN A 29 -8.11 4.04 -2.20
N LYS A 30 -8.43 3.46 -3.37
CA LYS A 30 -9.11 2.17 -3.42
C LYS A 30 -8.28 1.03 -2.84
N LEU A 31 -6.96 1.05 -3.04
CA LEU A 31 -6.04 0.10 -2.44
C LEU A 31 -6.01 0.29 -0.91
N CYS A 32 -5.81 1.51 -0.42
CA CYS A 32 -5.81 1.83 1.01
C CYS A 32 -7.12 1.40 1.68
N SER A 33 -8.27 1.74 1.10
CA SER A 33 -9.58 1.34 1.62
C SER A 33 -9.81 -0.16 1.59
N TYR A 34 -9.30 -0.86 0.57
CA TYR A 34 -9.45 -2.32 0.46
C TYR A 34 -8.53 -3.09 1.41
N LEU A 35 -7.33 -2.55 1.66
CA LEU A 35 -6.31 -3.14 2.53
C LEU A 35 -6.40 -2.65 3.97
N GLU A 36 -7.30 -1.70 4.25
CA GLU A 36 -7.47 -1.02 5.54
C GLU A 36 -6.14 -0.44 6.07
N CYS A 37 -5.35 0.17 5.19
CA CYS A 37 -4.03 0.72 5.50
C CYS A 37 -3.88 2.20 5.09
N GLY A 38 -2.86 2.85 5.67
CA GLY A 38 -2.45 4.21 5.30
C GLY A 38 -1.62 4.26 4.02
N VAL A 39 -1.52 5.45 3.40
CA VAL A 39 -0.65 5.66 2.22
C VAL A 39 0.82 5.45 2.55
N ASP A 40 1.22 5.79 3.77
CA ASP A 40 2.56 5.60 4.33
C ASP A 40 2.94 4.12 4.46
N ASP A 41 1.97 3.25 4.64
CA ASP A 41 2.16 1.79 4.70
C ASP A 41 2.48 1.20 3.32
N LEU A 42 2.04 1.87 2.25
CA LEU A 42 2.30 1.50 0.85
C LEU A 42 3.52 2.20 0.25
N PHE A 43 3.73 3.47 0.60
CA PHE A 43 4.77 4.35 0.04
C PHE A 43 5.60 4.98 1.15
N LEU A 44 6.30 4.14 1.90
CA LEU A 44 7.25 4.62 2.90
C LEU A 44 8.45 5.26 2.19
N TYR A 45 8.64 6.57 2.38
CA TYR A 45 9.88 7.23 2.01
C TYR A 45 10.95 6.86 3.03
N VAL A 46 12.00 6.20 2.54
CA VAL A 46 13.17 5.84 3.32
C VAL A 46 14.31 6.65 2.76
N ALA A 47 14.80 7.62 3.53
CA ALA A 47 16.03 8.31 3.18
C ALA A 47 17.17 7.29 3.14
N ASP A 48 18.17 7.51 2.29
CA ASP A 48 19.31 6.60 2.13
C ASP A 48 20.03 6.33 3.48
N SER A 49 20.02 7.32 4.37
CA SER A 49 20.51 7.24 5.76
C SER A 49 19.70 6.34 6.69
N ASP A 50 18.44 6.04 6.38
CA ASP A 50 17.45 5.47 7.31
C ASP A 50 16.98 4.05 6.93
N ALA A 51 17.47 3.49 5.82
CA ALA A 51 17.09 2.17 5.30
C ALA A 51 17.47 0.98 6.19
N TYR A 52 18.25 1.20 7.25
CA TYR A 52 18.71 0.16 8.16
C TYR A 52 17.79 -0.05 9.39
N ARG A 53 16.79 0.80 9.68
CA ARG A 53 16.21 0.85 11.05
C ARG A 53 14.82 0.24 11.28
N LYS A 54 14.16 -0.46 10.36
CA LYS A 54 12.86 -1.09 10.70
C LYS A 54 12.63 -2.47 10.11
N GLU A 55 13.08 -3.46 10.87
CA GLU A 55 12.32 -4.70 11.08
C GLU A 55 11.41 -4.52 12.30
N GLY A 56 10.12 -4.76 12.14
CA GLY A 56 9.18 -4.91 13.26
C GLY A 56 8.50 -3.63 13.77
N CYS A 57 7.34 -3.31 13.21
CA CYS A 57 6.25 -2.82 14.06
C CYS A 57 4.99 -3.56 13.64
N CYS A 58 4.75 -4.70 14.28
CA CYS A 58 3.44 -5.29 14.33
C CYS A 58 2.54 -4.25 14.99
N ILE A 59 1.66 -3.63 14.20
CA ILE A 59 0.50 -2.88 14.66
C ILE A 59 -0.24 -3.73 15.69
N SER A 60 0.00 -3.44 16.96
CA SER A 60 -0.78 -3.96 18.07
C SER A 60 -2.20 -3.43 17.90
N LYS A 61 -3.08 -4.25 17.32
CA LYS A 61 -4.52 -4.15 17.58
C LYS A 61 -4.71 -4.49 19.05
N SER A 62 -4.68 -3.49 19.92
CA SER A 62 -5.19 -3.61 21.28
C SER A 62 -6.63 -3.12 21.27
N SER A 63 -7.52 -4.09 21.50
CA SER A 63 -8.95 -3.99 21.74
C SER A 63 -9.38 -2.74 22.50
N ASP A 64 -10.45 -2.15 21.99
CA ASP A 64 -11.48 -1.37 22.69
C ASP A 64 -11.78 -1.96 24.09
N GLY A 65 -11.87 -1.09 25.08
CA GLY A 65 -12.37 -1.37 26.42
C GLY A 65 -13.24 -0.20 26.89
#